data_AF-A0A2M7MC61-F1
#
_entry.id   AF-A0A2M7MC61-F1
#
_cell.length_a   1.000
_cell.length_b   1.000
_cell.length_c   1.000
_cell.angle_alpha   90.00
_cell.angle_beta   90.00
_cell.angle_gamma   90.00
#
_symmetry.space_group_name_H-M   'P 1'
#
loop_
_entity.id
_entity.type
_entity.pdbx_description
1 polymer ?
#
loop_
_entity_poly.entity_id
_entity_poly.type
_entity_poly.pdbx_seq_one_letter_code
_entity_poly.pdbx_strand_id
1 'polypeptide(L)'
;MKMKFFELIAKMKTSKKTAGFTMIELLIVIAILGILAVAVLSAINPVEQINRGRDTGSRSDAEQLISAIDRYNAFQGYYPWQNGSSDDAYEVAWITDWDGDGIFMNNDSTCEVKDLLGAGNDISCVGSNELKVTFFSRIHGAGYNYLKVYHGPNASDSTYVCFEPKSDAFKTEAATRVTAPAVTPADYPPLAIGNTTDCGTGGNCVCLP
;
A
#
# COMPACT_ATOMS: atom_id res chain seq x y z
N MET A 1 72.38 41.35 -22.06
CA MET A 1 71.67 40.68 -23.18
C MET A 1 70.59 39.71 -22.66
N LYS A 2 69.65 40.18 -21.81
CA LYS A 2 68.56 39.33 -21.23
C LYS A 2 67.18 40.00 -21.15
N MET A 3 67.04 41.25 -21.64
CA MET A 3 65.79 42.02 -21.50
C MET A 3 64.86 41.98 -22.71
N LYS A 4 65.29 41.51 -23.90
CA LYS A 4 64.40 41.42 -25.08
C LYS A 4 63.63 40.10 -25.21
N PHE A 5 63.98 39.07 -24.42
CA PHE A 5 63.31 37.77 -24.50
C PHE A 5 62.00 37.74 -23.71
N PHE A 6 61.87 38.58 -22.67
CA PHE A 6 60.70 38.60 -21.78
C PHE A 6 59.49 39.35 -22.37
N GLU A 7 59.70 40.27 -23.32
CA GLU A 7 58.59 40.97 -23.99
C GLU A 7 57.89 40.14 -25.07
N LEU A 8 58.53 39.06 -25.58
CA LEU A 8 57.95 38.22 -26.63
C LEU A 8 56.93 37.20 -26.10
N ILE A 9 57.03 36.80 -24.83
CA ILE A 9 56.10 35.82 -24.23
C ILE A 9 54.81 36.51 -23.73
N ALA A 10 54.83 37.82 -23.46
CA ALA A 10 53.68 38.57 -22.97
C ALA A 10 52.59 38.85 -24.04
N LYS A 11 52.84 38.50 -25.32
CA LYS A 11 51.95 38.85 -26.43
C LYS A 11 51.21 37.67 -27.08
N MET A 12 51.17 36.49 -26.44
CA MET A 12 50.22 35.44 -26.83
C MET A 12 48.87 35.69 -26.13
N LYS A 13 48.14 36.70 -26.61
CA LYS A 13 46.74 36.92 -26.25
C LYS A 13 45.91 35.83 -26.92
N THR A 14 45.74 34.69 -26.25
CA THR A 14 44.80 33.65 -26.66
C THR A 14 43.40 34.27 -26.67
N SER A 15 42.91 34.63 -27.86
CA SER A 15 41.50 34.98 -28.06
C SER A 15 40.68 33.74 -27.76
N LYS A 16 40.23 33.58 -26.52
CA LYS A 16 39.12 32.69 -26.21
C LYS A 16 37.94 33.23 -27.02
N LYS A 17 37.59 32.55 -28.12
CA LYS A 17 36.33 32.81 -28.80
C LYS A 17 35.22 32.40 -27.84
N THR A 18 34.64 33.37 -27.15
CA THR A 18 33.36 33.19 -26.47
C THR A 18 32.31 32.97 -27.55
N ALA A 19 32.02 31.71 -27.85
CA ALA A 19 30.86 31.33 -28.64
C ALA A 19 29.63 31.60 -27.77
N GLY A 20 28.85 32.61 -28.16
CA GLY A 20 27.55 32.89 -27.54
C GLY A 20 26.48 32.02 -28.19
N PHE A 21 25.58 31.47 -27.37
CA PHE A 21 24.39 30.78 -27.85
C PHE A 21 23.49 31.80 -28.57
N THR A 22 23.01 31.47 -29.77
CA THR A 22 22.11 32.34 -30.50
C THR A 22 20.70 32.27 -29.91
N MET A 23 19.93 33.37 -30.01
CA MET A 23 18.53 33.37 -29.55
C MET A 23 17.69 32.32 -30.29
N ILE A 24 17.99 32.05 -31.56
CA ILE A 24 17.27 31.06 -32.37
C ILE A 24 17.57 29.62 -31.91
N GLU A 25 18.81 29.32 -31.51
CA GLU A 25 19.15 28.00 -30.97
C GLU A 25 18.37 27.75 -29.67
N LEU A 26 18.25 28.73 -28.76
CA LEU A 26 17.46 28.55 -27.54
C LEU A 26 15.96 28.38 -27.86
N LEU A 27 15.45 29.11 -28.86
CA LEU A 27 14.05 29.03 -29.26
C LEU A 27 13.69 27.64 -29.81
N ILE A 28 14.53 27.08 -30.68
CA ILE A 28 14.30 25.74 -31.23
C ILE A 28 14.38 24.68 -30.14
N VAL A 29 15.31 24.82 -29.19
CA VAL A 29 15.46 23.86 -28.08
C VAL A 29 14.22 23.83 -27.20
N ILE A 30 13.70 24.98 -26.77
CA ILE A 30 12.48 25.01 -25.95
C ILE A 30 11.25 24.50 -26.72
N ALA A 31 11.19 24.73 -28.04
CA ALA A 31 10.12 24.21 -28.88
C ALA A 31 10.16 22.68 -28.96
N ILE A 32 11.35 22.09 -29.18
CA ILE A 32 11.53 20.64 -29.21
C ILE A 32 11.27 20.03 -27.82
N LEU A 33 11.76 20.65 -26.75
CA LEU A 33 11.51 20.19 -25.37
C LEU A 33 10.01 20.19 -25.04
N GLY A 34 9.26 21.20 -25.49
CA GLY A 34 7.81 21.26 -25.32
C GLY A 34 7.09 20.09 -25.99
N ILE A 35 7.44 19.77 -27.24
CA ILE A 35 6.83 18.66 -27.99
C ILE A 35 7.16 17.31 -27.34
N LEU A 36 8.42 17.10 -26.96
CA LEU A 36 8.85 15.85 -26.31
C LEU A 36 8.18 15.66 -24.94
N ALA A 37 8.02 16.73 -24.16
CA ALA A 37 7.37 16.65 -22.85
C ALA A 37 5.92 16.15 -22.97
N VAL A 38 5.15 16.66 -23.94
CA VAL A 38 3.77 16.21 -24.18
C VAL A 38 3.74 14.76 -24.66
N ALA A 39 4.64 14.36 -25.56
CA ALA A 39 4.71 12.99 -26.06
C ALA A 39 5.00 11.97 -24.94
N VAL A 40 5.93 12.30 -24.02
CA VAL A 40 6.28 11.44 -22.89
C VAL A 40 5.12 11.34 -21.88
N LEU A 41 4.48 12.46 -21.54
CA LEU A 41 3.32 12.46 -20.63
C LEU A 41 2.13 11.70 -21.22
N SER A 42 1.94 11.72 -22.54
CA SER A 42 0.91 10.93 -23.21
C SER A 42 1.18 9.42 -23.20
N ALA A 43 2.44 9.01 -23.05
CA ALA A 43 2.83 7.61 -23.02
C ALA A 43 2.71 6.98 -21.61
N ILE A 44 2.68 7.80 -20.56
CA ILE A 44 2.51 7.37 -19.17
C ILE A 44 1.04 7.53 -18.79
N ASN A 45 0.44 6.51 -18.16
CA ASN A 45 -0.85 6.66 -17.49
C ASN A 45 -0.59 7.08 -16.02
N PRO A 46 -0.61 8.39 -15.69
CA PRO A 46 -0.29 8.85 -14.33
C PRO A 46 -1.30 8.33 -13.29
N VAL A 47 -2.55 8.11 -13.69
CA VAL A 47 -3.60 7.61 -12.82
C VAL A 47 -3.31 6.16 -12.41
N GLU A 48 -2.88 5.33 -13.36
CA GLU A 48 -2.46 3.95 -13.06
C GLU A 48 -1.30 3.94 -12.08
N GLN A 49 -0.26 4.76 -12.29
CA GLN A 49 0.91 4.76 -11.41
C GLN A 49 0.57 5.19 -9.97
N ILE A 50 -0.31 6.19 -9.82
CA ILE A 50 -0.81 6.61 -8.50
C ILE A 50 -1.58 5.47 -7.83
N ASN A 51 -2.48 4.81 -8.56
CA ASN A 51 -3.25 3.69 -8.04
C ASN A 51 -2.34 2.52 -7.66
N ARG A 52 -1.31 2.23 -8.46
CA ARG A 52 -0.33 1.18 -8.17
C ARG A 52 0.49 1.50 -6.92
N GLY A 53 0.85 2.77 -6.72
CA GLY A 53 1.48 3.23 -5.50
C GLY A 53 0.58 3.05 -4.27
N ARG A 54 -0.72 3.34 -4.40
CA ARG A 54 -1.71 3.11 -3.33
C ARG A 54 -1.86 1.63 -3.00
N ASP A 55 -2.04 0.78 -4.00
CA ASP A 55 -2.17 -0.68 -3.79
C ASP A 55 -0.91 -1.28 -3.16
N THR A 56 0.27 -0.80 -3.55
CA THR A 56 1.55 -1.21 -2.92
C THR A 56 1.60 -0.80 -1.45
N GLY A 57 1.10 0.39 -1.12
CA GLY A 57 0.93 0.84 0.27
C GLY A 57 -0.05 -0.05 1.05
N SER A 58 -1.21 -0.35 0.47
CA SER A 58 -2.22 -1.22 1.07
C SER A 58 -1.70 -2.64 1.32
N ARG A 59 -0.90 -3.18 0.41
CA ARG A 59 -0.23 -4.47 0.60
C ARG A 59 0.73 -4.45 1.80
N SER A 60 1.57 -3.42 1.91
CA SER A 60 2.50 -3.27 3.04
C SER A 60 1.77 -3.09 4.38
N ASP A 61 0.67 -2.35 4.38
CA ASP A 61 -0.15 -2.16 5.57
C ASP A 61 -0.92 -3.44 5.94
N ALA A 62 -1.37 -4.22 4.96
CA ALA A 62 -1.95 -5.54 5.18
C ALA A 62 -0.94 -6.52 5.81
N GLU A 63 0.30 -6.55 5.33
CA GLU A 63 1.41 -7.33 5.91
C GLU A 63 1.71 -6.93 7.36
N GLN A 64 1.68 -5.63 7.66
CA GLN A 64 1.85 -5.13 9.04
C GLN A 64 0.68 -5.54 9.94
N LEU A 65 -0.55 -5.48 9.43
CA LEU A 65 -1.75 -5.83 10.17
C LEU A 65 -1.80 -7.33 10.49
N ILE A 66 -1.58 -8.21 9.51
CA ILE A 66 -1.58 -9.66 9.74
C ILE A 66 -0.47 -10.07 10.70
N SER A 67 0.72 -9.49 10.55
CA SER A 67 1.84 -9.77 11.44
C SER A 67 1.55 -9.34 12.89
N ALA A 68 0.82 -8.26 13.09
CA ALA A 68 0.37 -7.83 14.42
C ALA A 68 -0.68 -8.78 15.02
N ILE A 69 -1.63 -9.24 14.19
CA ILE A 69 -2.65 -10.22 14.58
C ILE A 69 -1.99 -11.54 15.01
N ASP A 70 -1.01 -12.03 14.24
CA ASP A 70 -0.29 -13.26 14.54
C ASP A 70 0.56 -13.13 15.82
N ARG A 71 1.22 -11.98 16.02
CA ARG A 71 1.93 -11.72 17.28
C ARG A 71 0.97 -11.69 18.47
N TYR A 72 -0.19 -11.03 18.33
CA TYR A 72 -1.22 -11.04 19.37
C TYR A 72 -1.62 -12.48 19.73
N ASN A 73 -1.94 -13.31 18.73
CA ASN A 73 -2.31 -14.71 18.95
C ASN A 73 -1.14 -15.50 19.59
N ALA A 74 0.09 -15.30 19.14
CA ALA A 74 1.24 -15.97 19.72
C ALA A 74 1.46 -15.64 21.22
N PHE A 75 1.09 -14.43 21.66
CA PHE A 75 1.19 -14.02 23.06
C PHE A 75 -0.02 -14.39 23.91
N GLN A 76 -1.24 -14.18 23.40
CA GLN A 76 -2.48 -14.37 24.15
C GLN A 76 -3.03 -15.81 24.04
N GLY A 77 -2.66 -16.54 22.99
CA GLY A 77 -3.16 -17.88 22.70
C GLY A 77 -4.57 -17.90 22.10
N TYR A 78 -5.03 -16.77 21.59
CA TYR A 78 -6.29 -16.58 20.86
C TYR A 78 -6.20 -15.30 20.01
N TYR A 79 -7.02 -15.19 18.97
CA TYR A 79 -7.03 -14.03 18.09
C TYR A 79 -7.70 -12.81 18.73
N PRO A 80 -7.39 -11.57 18.28
CA PRO A 80 -7.94 -10.33 18.87
C PRO A 80 -9.46 -10.25 18.87
N TRP A 81 -10.14 -11.00 18.00
CA TRP A 81 -11.59 -11.04 17.95
C TRP A 81 -12.20 -12.03 18.95
N GLN A 82 -11.39 -12.84 19.64
CA GLN A 82 -11.85 -13.76 20.69
C GLN A 82 -11.61 -13.16 22.08
N ASN A 83 -12.31 -13.64 23.11
CA ASN A 83 -12.10 -13.23 24.51
C ASN A 83 -11.14 -14.16 25.26
N GLY A 84 -10.94 -15.38 24.78
CA GLY A 84 -10.04 -16.34 25.37
C GLY A 84 -9.80 -17.58 24.51
N SER A 85 -8.80 -18.38 24.88
CA SER A 85 -8.39 -19.61 24.17
C SER A 85 -9.44 -20.72 24.11
N SER A 86 -10.51 -20.61 24.91
CA SER A 86 -11.63 -21.55 24.95
C SER A 86 -12.81 -21.13 24.08
N ASP A 87 -12.77 -19.94 23.49
CA ASP A 87 -13.84 -19.47 22.62
C ASP A 87 -13.75 -20.16 21.26
N ASP A 88 -14.90 -20.56 20.73
CA ASP A 88 -14.98 -20.99 19.34
C ASP A 88 -14.42 -19.87 18.46
N ALA A 89 -13.50 -20.22 17.55
CA ALA A 89 -13.11 -19.28 16.52
C ALA A 89 -14.36 -18.97 15.71
N TYR A 90 -14.92 -17.77 15.82
CA TYR A 90 -16.00 -17.39 14.93
C TYR A 90 -15.38 -16.92 13.61
N GLU A 91 -16.06 -17.26 12.51
CA GLU A 91 -15.66 -16.79 11.19
C GLU A 91 -15.66 -15.27 11.17
N VAL A 92 -14.51 -14.71 10.91
CA VAL A 92 -14.38 -13.28 10.62
C VAL A 92 -14.48 -13.14 9.12
N ALA A 93 -15.63 -12.68 8.64
CA ALA A 93 -15.86 -12.42 7.22
C ALA A 93 -15.99 -10.91 7.01
N TRP A 94 -14.95 -10.29 6.44
CA TRP A 94 -14.98 -8.92 5.92
C TRP A 94 -15.41 -7.86 6.93
N ILE A 95 -14.49 -7.41 7.79
CA ILE A 95 -14.76 -6.17 8.54
C ILE A 95 -14.39 -4.98 7.68
N THR A 96 -15.40 -4.23 7.27
CA THR A 96 -15.29 -3.13 6.32
C THR A 96 -15.13 -1.76 6.97
N ASP A 97 -15.42 -1.60 8.26
CA ASP A 97 -15.41 -0.26 8.87
C ASP A 97 -15.17 -0.30 10.38
N TRP A 98 -14.08 0.33 10.83
CA TRP A 98 -13.72 0.36 12.26
C TRP A 98 -14.41 1.50 13.02
N ASP A 99 -15.22 2.33 12.34
CA ASP A 99 -15.91 3.49 12.92
C ASP A 99 -17.39 3.64 12.46
N GLY A 100 -18.04 2.62 11.89
CA GLY A 100 -19.47 2.71 11.48
C GLY A 100 -20.23 1.39 11.62
N ASP A 101 -21.09 1.28 12.66
CA ASP A 101 -22.05 0.20 13.01
C ASP A 101 -21.59 -1.29 12.84
N GLY A 102 -20.35 -1.53 12.44
CA GLY A 102 -19.67 -2.81 12.23
C GLY A 102 -18.26 -2.76 12.78
N ILE A 103 -18.13 -2.21 13.99
CA ILE A 103 -16.90 -2.13 14.76
C ILE A 103 -16.26 -3.52 14.78
N PHE A 104 -14.98 -3.65 14.42
CA PHE A 104 -14.28 -4.91 14.62
C PHE A 104 -14.11 -5.11 16.12
N MET A 105 -15.05 -5.81 16.75
CA MET A 105 -15.01 -6.09 18.18
C MET A 105 -14.63 -7.53 18.43
N ASN A 106 -14.24 -7.82 19.66
CA ASN A 106 -14.28 -9.17 20.19
C ASN A 106 -15.72 -9.72 20.24
N ASN A 107 -15.86 -11.04 20.38
CA ASN A 107 -17.15 -11.75 20.46
C ASN A 107 -18.12 -11.19 21.50
N ASP A 108 -17.62 -10.63 22.62
CA ASP A 108 -18.48 -10.02 23.64
C ASP A 108 -18.79 -8.53 23.37
N SER A 109 -18.39 -8.00 22.21
CA SER A 109 -18.57 -6.59 21.83
C SER A 109 -18.11 -5.59 22.91
N THR A 110 -17.06 -5.99 23.64
CA THR A 110 -16.52 -5.24 24.78
C THR A 110 -15.29 -4.44 24.37
N CYS A 111 -14.49 -4.98 23.45
CA CYS A 111 -13.23 -4.39 23.02
C CYS A 111 -13.11 -4.38 21.51
N GLU A 112 -12.71 -3.23 20.98
CA GLU A 112 -12.39 -3.08 19.58
C GLU A 112 -11.02 -3.71 19.32
N VAL A 113 -10.85 -4.35 18.16
CA VAL A 113 -9.58 -4.96 17.78
C VAL A 113 -8.50 -3.91 17.60
N LYS A 114 -8.82 -2.63 17.29
CA LYS A 114 -7.82 -1.53 17.38
C LYS A 114 -7.27 -1.35 18.78
N ASP A 115 -8.12 -1.46 19.78
CA ASP A 115 -7.69 -1.24 21.16
C ASP A 115 -6.85 -2.42 21.62
N LEU A 116 -7.25 -3.65 21.27
CA LEU A 116 -6.51 -4.87 21.61
C LEU A 116 -5.15 -4.97 20.90
N LEU A 117 -5.08 -4.63 19.61
CA LEU A 117 -3.81 -4.57 18.87
C LEU A 117 -3.00 -3.31 19.17
N GLY A 118 -3.68 -2.26 19.64
CA GLY A 118 -3.12 -0.95 19.91
C GLY A 118 -2.76 -0.75 21.37
N ALA A 119 -2.94 0.49 21.85
CA ALA A 119 -2.59 0.90 23.20
C ALA A 119 -3.61 0.48 24.27
N GLY A 120 -4.72 -0.13 23.87
CA GLY A 120 -5.88 -0.32 24.72
C GLY A 120 -6.70 0.96 24.85
N ASN A 121 -7.72 0.88 25.70
CA ASN A 121 -8.49 2.03 26.13
C ASN A 121 -8.47 2.12 27.67
N ASP A 122 -8.77 3.29 28.21
CA ASP A 122 -8.63 3.57 29.66
C ASP A 122 -9.65 2.81 30.54
N ILE A 123 -10.58 2.05 29.95
CA ILE A 123 -11.79 1.57 30.65
C ILE A 123 -11.84 0.05 30.78
N SER A 124 -11.53 -0.72 29.74
CA SER A 124 -11.73 -2.19 29.77
C SER A 124 -10.77 -3.01 28.92
N CYS A 125 -10.11 -2.41 27.93
CA CYS A 125 -9.38 -3.16 26.92
C CYS A 125 -7.87 -2.99 27.11
N VAL A 126 -7.20 -4.08 27.47
CA VAL A 126 -5.75 -4.11 27.59
C VAL A 126 -5.14 -4.25 26.20
N GLY A 127 -4.44 -3.21 25.77
CA GLY A 127 -3.71 -3.22 24.50
C GLY A 127 -2.43 -4.04 24.57
N SER A 128 -2.12 -4.68 23.45
CA SER A 128 -0.87 -5.42 23.23
C SER A 128 0.28 -4.54 22.70
N ASN A 129 0.01 -3.29 22.34
CA ASN A 129 0.96 -2.34 21.73
C ASN A 129 1.63 -2.86 20.44
N GLU A 130 0.99 -3.77 19.71
CA GLU A 130 1.51 -4.34 18.46
C GLU A 130 1.50 -3.33 17.30
N LEU A 131 0.48 -2.46 17.27
CA LEU A 131 0.33 -1.42 16.27
C LEU A 131 0.08 -0.06 16.93
N LYS A 132 0.63 1.00 16.32
CA LYS A 132 0.41 2.36 16.80
C LYS A 132 -0.99 2.83 16.43
N VAL A 133 -1.60 3.66 17.28
CA VAL A 133 -2.88 4.33 16.98
C VAL A 133 -2.83 5.11 15.64
N THR A 134 -1.67 5.68 15.29
CA THR A 134 -1.47 6.37 14.00
C THR A 134 -1.57 5.45 12.77
N PHE A 135 -1.25 4.15 12.93
CA PHE A 135 -1.43 3.17 11.87
C PHE A 135 -2.92 3.00 11.58
N PHE A 136 -3.73 2.76 12.62
CA PHE A 136 -5.18 2.63 12.51
C PHE A 136 -5.83 3.91 11.94
N SER A 137 -5.42 5.09 12.41
CA SER A 137 -5.92 6.36 11.86
C SER A 137 -5.59 6.53 10.36
N ARG A 138 -4.45 6.01 9.88
CA ARG A 138 -4.10 6.08 8.45
C ARG A 138 -4.95 5.12 7.62
N ILE A 139 -5.08 3.87 8.04
CA ILE A 139 -5.81 2.85 7.26
C ILE A 139 -7.33 3.07 7.26
N HIS A 140 -7.84 3.93 8.14
CA HIS A 140 -9.24 4.40 8.14
C HIS A 140 -9.39 5.84 7.61
N GLY A 141 -8.31 6.46 7.17
CA GLY A 141 -8.34 7.81 6.64
C GLY A 141 -9.22 7.91 5.39
N ALA A 142 -9.93 9.03 5.24
CA ALA A 142 -10.76 9.27 4.07
C ALA A 142 -9.94 9.13 2.77
N GLY A 143 -10.39 8.25 1.87
CA GLY A 143 -9.73 7.98 0.59
C GLY A 143 -8.59 6.95 0.67
N TYR A 144 -8.38 6.31 1.82
CA TYR A 144 -7.56 5.11 1.92
C TYR A 144 -8.30 3.89 1.33
N ASN A 145 -7.55 2.88 0.93
CA ASN A 145 -8.09 1.63 0.42
C ASN A 145 -8.28 0.64 1.59
N TYR A 146 -9.51 0.53 2.08
CA TYR A 146 -9.83 -0.21 3.29
C TYR A 146 -9.32 -1.66 3.26
N LEU A 147 -8.68 -2.04 4.37
CA LEU A 147 -8.21 -3.40 4.61
C LEU A 147 -9.33 -4.18 5.29
N LYS A 148 -9.47 -5.44 4.91
CA LYS A 148 -10.52 -6.33 5.40
C LYS A 148 -9.88 -7.61 5.88
N VAL A 149 -10.22 -8.05 7.08
CA VAL A 149 -9.68 -9.29 7.66
C VAL A 149 -10.63 -10.43 7.31
N TYR A 150 -10.07 -11.58 6.96
CA TYR A 150 -10.78 -12.86 6.84
C TYR A 150 -10.12 -13.90 7.74
N HIS A 151 -10.92 -14.66 8.47
CA HIS A 151 -10.48 -15.83 9.21
C HIS A 151 -11.59 -16.87 9.19
N GLY A 152 -11.24 -18.14 8.96
CA GLY A 152 -12.20 -19.23 8.93
C GLY A 152 -12.81 -19.55 10.30
N PRO A 153 -13.79 -20.47 10.37
CA PRO A 153 -14.49 -20.83 11.60
C PRO A 153 -13.68 -21.70 12.58
N ASN A 154 -12.43 -22.07 12.27
CA ASN A 154 -11.59 -22.87 13.17
C ASN A 154 -10.35 -22.09 13.57
N ALA A 155 -9.89 -22.28 14.82
CA ALA A 155 -8.67 -21.63 15.31
C ALA A 155 -7.39 -22.03 14.53
N SER A 156 -7.43 -23.13 13.76
CA SER A 156 -6.34 -23.58 12.89
C SER A 156 -6.42 -23.02 11.48
N ASP A 157 -7.48 -22.26 11.15
CA ASP A 157 -7.65 -21.66 9.83
C ASP A 157 -6.67 -20.50 9.66
N SER A 158 -6.23 -20.28 8.42
CA SER A 158 -5.35 -19.16 8.12
C SER A 158 -6.13 -17.84 8.16
N THR A 159 -5.53 -16.83 8.78
CA THR A 159 -5.99 -15.46 8.70
C THR A 159 -5.51 -14.85 7.40
N TYR A 160 -6.32 -13.99 6.79
CA TYR A 160 -5.96 -13.23 5.60
C TYR A 160 -6.32 -11.77 5.78
N VAL A 161 -5.52 -10.88 5.18
CA VAL A 161 -5.88 -9.47 5.03
C VAL A 161 -6.03 -9.16 3.55
N CYS A 162 -7.21 -8.69 3.18
CA CYS A 162 -7.64 -8.42 1.82
C CYS A 162 -7.90 -6.93 1.59
N PHE A 163 -7.71 -6.47 0.36
CA PHE A 163 -8.09 -5.12 -0.07
C PHE A 163 -8.58 -5.11 -1.52
N GLU A 164 -9.32 -4.06 -1.89
CA GLU A 164 -9.82 -3.86 -3.25
C GLU A 164 -8.70 -3.30 -4.14
N PRO A 165 -8.26 -3.99 -5.20
CA PRO A 165 -7.23 -3.47 -6.08
C PRO A 165 -7.73 -2.29 -6.93
N LYS A 166 -7.03 -1.14 -6.87
CA LYS A 166 -7.38 0.06 -7.66
C LYS A 166 -6.65 0.12 -9.01
N SER A 167 -5.42 -0.38 -9.08
CA SER A 167 -4.62 -0.46 -10.29
C SER A 167 -4.97 -1.69 -11.13
N ASP A 168 -4.83 -1.56 -12.45
CA ASP A 168 -5.14 -2.66 -13.37
C ASP A 168 -4.13 -3.82 -13.24
N ALA A 169 -2.90 -3.52 -12.82
CA ALA A 169 -1.90 -4.53 -12.48
C ALA A 169 -2.37 -5.44 -11.34
N PHE A 170 -2.82 -4.87 -10.22
CA PHE A 170 -3.29 -5.65 -9.07
C PHE A 170 -4.65 -6.33 -9.35
N LYS A 171 -5.53 -5.74 -10.16
CA LYS A 171 -6.75 -6.42 -10.62
C LYS A 171 -6.41 -7.68 -11.43
N THR A 172 -5.42 -7.59 -12.31
CA THR A 172 -4.94 -8.74 -13.11
C THR A 172 -4.29 -9.79 -12.23
N GLU A 173 -3.50 -9.39 -11.21
CA GLU A 173 -2.94 -10.29 -10.20
C GLU A 173 -4.05 -11.06 -9.46
N ALA A 174 -5.06 -10.35 -8.96
CA ALA A 174 -6.21 -10.96 -8.28
C ALA A 174 -6.96 -11.94 -9.18
N ALA A 175 -7.28 -11.55 -10.42
CA ALA A 175 -7.98 -12.40 -11.38
C ALA A 175 -7.17 -13.66 -11.78
N THR A 176 -5.85 -13.54 -11.91
CA THR A 176 -4.98 -14.67 -12.25
C THR A 176 -4.94 -15.70 -11.13
N ARG A 177 -4.96 -15.26 -9.86
CA ARG A 177 -4.99 -16.18 -8.70
C ARG A 177 -6.26 -17.04 -8.64
N VAL A 178 -7.39 -16.51 -9.11
CA VAL A 178 -8.69 -17.21 -9.10
C VAL A 178 -8.88 -18.14 -10.30
N THR A 179 -8.22 -17.87 -11.43
CA THR A 179 -8.40 -18.60 -12.70
C THR A 179 -7.40 -19.75 -12.93
N ALA A 180 -6.47 -19.98 -12.00
CA ALA A 180 -5.69 -21.22 -11.97
C ALA A 180 -6.64 -22.43 -11.84
N PRO A 181 -6.40 -23.56 -12.53
CA PRO A 181 -7.44 -24.53 -12.85
C PRO A 181 -8.14 -25.08 -11.61
N ALA A 182 -9.44 -24.74 -11.46
CA ALA A 182 -10.49 -25.41 -10.71
C ALA A 182 -10.19 -25.82 -9.25
N VAL A 183 -9.27 -25.13 -8.59
CA VAL A 183 -9.10 -25.18 -7.14
C VAL A 183 -8.93 -23.72 -6.76
N THR A 184 -9.93 -23.14 -6.09
CA THR A 184 -9.65 -21.95 -5.26
C THR A 184 -8.38 -22.31 -4.49
N PRO A 185 -7.26 -21.59 -4.62
CA PRO A 185 -6.05 -21.98 -3.92
C PRO A 185 -6.45 -22.30 -2.49
N ALA A 186 -6.08 -23.47 -1.96
CA ALA A 186 -6.44 -23.83 -0.58
C ALA A 186 -6.02 -22.71 0.39
N ASP A 187 -5.03 -21.92 -0.04
CA ASP A 187 -4.46 -20.74 0.59
C ASP A 187 -5.11 -19.41 0.15
N TYR A 188 -6.40 -19.39 -0.22
CA TYR A 188 -7.11 -18.16 -0.59
C TYR A 188 -8.56 -18.13 -0.07
N PRO A 189 -8.99 -17.02 0.54
CA PRO A 189 -10.30 -16.94 1.19
C PRO A 189 -11.45 -17.03 0.17
N PRO A 190 -12.41 -17.97 0.33
CA PRO A 190 -13.49 -18.17 -0.64
C PRO A 190 -14.36 -16.93 -0.85
N LEU A 191 -14.60 -16.16 0.22
CA LEU A 191 -15.43 -14.96 0.17
C LEU A 191 -14.75 -13.77 -0.55
N ALA A 192 -13.47 -13.89 -0.94
CA ALA A 192 -12.75 -12.86 -1.70
C ALA A 192 -12.88 -13.01 -3.21
N ILE A 193 -13.57 -14.07 -3.64
CA ILE A 193 -13.75 -14.43 -5.04
C ILE A 193 -15.18 -14.07 -5.47
N GLY A 194 -15.30 -13.29 -6.54
CA GLY A 194 -16.60 -12.85 -7.06
C GLY A 194 -17.38 -11.88 -6.14
N ASN A 195 -16.76 -11.38 -5.06
CA ASN A 195 -17.37 -10.40 -4.16
C ASN A 195 -17.27 -8.99 -4.75
N THR A 196 -18.28 -8.60 -5.53
CA THR A 196 -18.33 -7.27 -6.16
C THR A 196 -18.65 -6.12 -5.21
N THR A 197 -19.16 -6.44 -4.01
CA THR A 197 -19.48 -5.45 -2.98
C THR A 197 -18.19 -4.96 -2.33
N ASP A 198 -17.29 -5.89 -2.01
CA ASP A 198 -16.10 -5.60 -1.23
C ASP A 198 -14.81 -5.50 -2.03
N CYS A 199 -14.74 -6.18 -3.18
CA CYS A 199 -13.56 -6.26 -4.03
C CYS A 199 -13.72 -5.47 -5.33
N GLY A 200 -14.68 -4.52 -5.35
CA GLY A 200 -14.98 -3.68 -6.49
C GLY A 200 -15.56 -4.46 -7.67
N THR A 201 -15.70 -3.80 -8.81
CA THR A 201 -16.39 -4.38 -9.99
C THR A 201 -15.72 -5.62 -10.58
N GLY A 202 -14.43 -5.85 -10.28
CA GLY A 202 -13.71 -7.06 -10.69
C GLY A 202 -14.04 -8.29 -9.84
N GLY A 203 -14.68 -8.10 -8.69
CA GLY A 203 -15.12 -9.18 -7.80
C GLY A 203 -14.00 -9.92 -7.06
N ASN A 204 -12.73 -9.69 -7.37
CA ASN A 204 -11.61 -10.41 -6.77
C ASN A 204 -10.72 -9.46 -5.99
N CYS A 205 -10.53 -9.72 -4.70
CA CYS A 205 -9.64 -8.93 -3.85
C CYS A 205 -8.18 -9.36 -4.02
N VAL A 206 -7.25 -8.54 -3.53
CA VAL A 206 -5.89 -9.00 -3.27
C VAL A 206 -5.81 -9.37 -1.80
N CYS A 207 -5.52 -10.63 -1.51
CA CYS A 207 -5.45 -11.17 -0.16
C CYS A 207 -4.05 -11.69 0.13
N LEU A 208 -3.56 -11.40 1.33
CA LEU A 208 -2.29 -11.85 1.87
C LEU A 208 -2.56 -12.82 3.01
N PRO A 209 -1.90 -14.00 3.04
CA PRO A 209 -1.89 -14.90 4.18
C PRO A 209 -0.96 -14.41 5.29
#